data_AF-A0A9D4YPX9-F1
#
_entry.id   AF-A0A9D4YPX9-F1
#
_cell.length_a   1.000
_cell.length_b   1.000
_cell.length_c   1.000
_cell.angle_alpha   90.00
_cell.angle_beta   90.00
_cell.angle_gamma   90.00
#
_symmetry.space_group_name_H-M   'P 1'
#
loop_
_entity.id
_entity.type
_entity.pdbx_description
1 polymer ?
#
loop_
_entity_poly.entity_id
_entity_poly.type
_entity_poly.pdbx_seq_one_letter_code
_entity_poly.pdbx_strand_id
1 'polypeptide(L)'
;MLTDSILEALEHLVFDANEVVTYKWVSRKWQIHANLAKRLLHDFVAEQRRAGKSLCSWHTVLCAGAVTLVPEAKLARCLRRWPGSRAHIYAVLTSRTEDSNVICLADAVSLCNSQRDVCYSSVKPAKALAKRCDSSLYALDS
;
A
#
# COMPACT_ATOMS: atom_id res chain seq x y z
N MET A 1 4.75 -4.92 19.98
CA MET A 1 6.20 -5.08 19.73
C MET A 1 6.54 -4.95 18.25
N LEU A 2 6.20 -5.90 17.36
CA LEU A 2 6.51 -5.76 15.92
C LEU A 2 5.66 -4.70 15.21
N THR A 3 4.39 -4.57 15.56
CA THR A 3 3.49 -3.56 14.98
C THR A 3 3.94 -2.15 15.32
N ASP A 4 4.33 -1.94 16.58
CA ASP A 4 4.70 -0.63 17.10
C ASP A 4 5.99 -0.13 16.44
N SER A 5 6.97 -1.01 16.25
CA SER A 5 8.21 -0.66 15.52
C SER A 5 7.97 -0.39 14.03
N ILE A 6 6.95 -0.99 13.42
CA ILE A 6 6.55 -0.66 12.04
C ILE A 6 5.89 0.73 12.00
N LEU A 7 5.03 1.07 12.97
CA LEU A 7 4.38 2.38 13.03
C LEU A 7 5.39 3.51 13.23
N GLU A 8 6.39 3.32 14.09
CA GLU A 8 7.51 4.27 14.25
C GLU A 8 8.31 4.44 12.95
N ALA A 9 8.60 3.34 12.24
CA ALA A 9 9.30 3.42 10.97
C ALA A 9 8.46 4.12 9.88
N LEU A 10 7.15 3.90 9.84
CA LEU A 10 6.23 4.61 8.95
C LEU A 10 6.22 6.11 9.24
N GLU A 11 6.32 6.50 10.51
CA GLU A 11 6.42 7.90 10.90
C GLU A 11 7.66 8.56 10.29
N HIS A 12 8.83 7.94 10.45
CA HIS A 12 10.08 8.45 9.87
C HIS A 12 9.99 8.56 8.34
N LEU A 13 9.46 7.55 7.66
CA LEU A 13 9.35 7.55 6.21
C LEU A 13 8.42 8.64 5.69
N VAL A 14 7.26 8.81 6.32
CA VAL A 14 6.25 9.76 5.86
C VAL A 14 6.65 11.18 6.20
N PHE A 15 7.10 11.46 7.44
CA PHE A 15 7.33 12.83 7.89
C PHE A 15 8.77 13.31 7.66
N ASP A 16 9.78 12.46 7.90
CA ASP A 16 11.18 12.87 7.82
C ASP A 16 11.74 12.67 6.41
N ALA A 17 11.49 11.50 5.81
CA ALA A 17 11.92 11.19 4.44
C ALA A 17 10.95 11.69 3.36
N ASN A 18 9.77 12.16 3.76
CA ASN A 18 8.73 12.69 2.86
C ASN A 18 8.32 11.71 1.74
N GLU A 19 8.31 10.41 2.05
CA GLU A 19 7.99 9.36 1.09
C GLU A 19 6.47 9.16 0.91
N VAL A 20 6.08 8.74 -0.29
CA VAL A 20 4.74 8.23 -0.57
C VAL A 20 4.71 6.74 -0.26
N VAL A 21 4.05 6.37 0.83
CA VAL A 21 4.06 4.99 1.33
C VAL A 21 2.76 4.29 0.94
N THR A 22 2.85 3.28 0.07
CA THR A 22 1.72 2.44 -0.36
C THR A 22 1.62 1.16 0.46
N TYR A 23 0.42 0.56 0.59
CA TYR A 23 0.28 -0.73 1.29
C TYR A 23 1.15 -1.84 0.65
N LYS A 24 1.40 -1.73 -0.66
CA LYS A 24 2.22 -2.65 -1.43
C LYS A 24 3.71 -2.48 -1.10
N TRP A 25 4.17 -1.25 -0.91
CA TRP A 25 5.51 -0.99 -0.40
C TRP A 25 5.69 -1.56 1.01
N VAL A 26 4.73 -1.30 1.90
CA VAL A 26 4.74 -1.79 3.30
C VAL A 26 4.77 -3.32 3.35
N SER A 27 3.92 -4.00 2.57
CA SER A 27 3.89 -5.46 2.56
C SER A 27 5.23 -6.07 2.17
N ARG A 28 5.94 -5.46 1.21
CA ARG A 28 7.27 -5.91 0.78
C ARG A 28 8.35 -5.60 1.79
N LYS A 29 8.38 -4.37 2.33
CA LYS A 29 9.41 -3.91 3.26
C LYS A 29 9.51 -4.79 4.50
N TRP A 30 8.36 -5.14 5.08
CA TRP A 30 8.29 -5.98 6.28
C TRP A 30 7.88 -7.43 6.02
N GLN A 31 7.76 -7.83 4.75
CA GLN A 31 7.37 -9.18 4.34
C GLN A 31 6.05 -9.67 4.97
N ILE A 32 5.10 -8.76 5.13
CA ILE A 32 3.81 -9.02 5.76
C ILE A 32 2.69 -9.15 4.72
N HIS A 33 1.61 -9.81 5.10
CA HIS A 33 0.43 -9.94 4.25
C HIS A 33 -0.18 -8.57 3.88
N ALA A 34 -0.67 -8.42 2.65
CA ALA A 34 -1.22 -7.15 2.15
C ALA A 34 -2.35 -6.60 3.03
N ASN A 35 -3.22 -7.46 3.56
CA ASN A 35 -4.28 -7.02 4.48
C ASN A 35 -3.76 -6.58 5.86
N LEU A 36 -2.62 -7.09 6.31
CA LEU A 36 -1.98 -6.57 7.53
C LEU A 36 -1.36 -5.20 7.25
N ALA A 37 -0.69 -5.02 6.12
CA ALA A 37 -0.18 -3.72 5.69
C ALA A 37 -1.29 -2.65 5.59
N LYS A 38 -2.45 -2.99 5.03
CA LYS A 38 -3.62 -2.09 4.97
C LYS A 38 -4.13 -1.68 6.36
N ARG A 39 -4.16 -2.61 7.31
CA ARG A 39 -4.53 -2.33 8.70
C ARG A 39 -3.51 -1.43 9.38
N LEU A 40 -2.21 -1.72 9.23
CA LEU A 40 -1.15 -0.88 9.77
C LEU A 40 -1.20 0.55 9.23
N LEU A 41 -1.46 0.74 7.93
CA LEU A 41 -1.65 2.09 7.38
C LEU A 41 -2.87 2.79 7.99
N HIS A 42 -3.96 2.07 8.24
CA HIS A 42 -5.13 2.63 8.92
C HIS A 42 -4.80 3.06 10.35
N ASP A 43 -4.15 2.19 11.11
CA ASP A 43 -3.78 2.44 12.50
C ASP A 43 -2.80 3.61 12.60
N PHE A 44 -1.79 3.65 11.72
CA PHE A 44 -0.87 4.77 11.57
C PHE A 44 -1.62 6.09 11.35
N VAL A 45 -2.52 6.15 10.37
CA VAL A 45 -3.28 7.39 10.10
C VAL A 45 -4.11 7.82 11.30
N ALA A 46 -4.75 6.88 12.00
CA ALA A 46 -5.55 7.16 13.18
C ALA A 46 -4.68 7.73 14.32
N GLU A 47 -3.53 7.13 14.59
CA GLU A 47 -2.60 7.57 15.63
C GLU A 47 -2.00 8.94 15.35
N GLN A 48 -1.53 9.18 14.13
CA GLN A 48 -0.92 10.45 13.76
C GLN A 48 -1.94 11.59 13.79
N ARG A 49 -3.20 11.33 13.42
CA ARG A 49 -4.30 12.29 13.59
C ARG A 49 -4.62 12.58 15.05
N ARG A 50 -4.63 11.54 15.90
CA ARG A 50 -4.81 11.71 17.35
C ARG A 50 -3.67 12.54 17.96
N ALA A 51 -2.46 12.42 17.41
CA ALA A 51 -1.30 13.23 17.77
C ALA A 51 -1.30 14.65 17.15
N GLY A 52 -2.32 15.02 16.37
CA GLY A 52 -2.46 16.33 15.75
C GLY A 52 -1.56 16.56 14.53
N LYS A 53 -0.94 15.51 13.98
CA LYS A 53 -0.12 15.63 12.78
C LYS A 53 -0.97 15.68 11.51
N SER A 54 -0.54 16.50 10.56
CA SER A 54 -1.17 16.65 9.25
C SER A 54 -0.57 15.66 8.26
N LEU A 55 -1.42 14.82 7.68
CA LEU A 55 -1.06 13.92 6.59
C LEU A 55 -2.26 13.70 5.67
N CYS A 56 -1.98 13.36 4.42
CA CYS A 56 -2.97 13.02 3.41
C CYS A 56 -3.01 11.50 3.18
N SER A 57 -4.19 11.00 2.89
CA SER A 57 -4.40 9.60 2.53
C SER A 57 -5.11 9.44 1.19
N TRP A 58 -4.79 8.36 0.49
CA TRP A 58 -5.48 7.92 -0.71
C TRP A 58 -6.16 6.60 -0.45
N HIS A 59 -7.35 6.42 -1.02
CA HIS A 59 -8.21 5.29 -0.74
C HIS A 59 -8.54 4.54 -2.02
N THR A 60 -8.52 3.23 -1.93
CA THR A 60 -9.15 2.37 -2.93
C THR A 60 -10.57 2.10 -2.50
N VAL A 61 -11.52 2.40 -3.38
CA VAL A 61 -12.97 2.22 -3.15
C VAL A 61 -13.51 1.27 -4.22
N LEU A 62 -14.19 0.22 -3.77
CA LEU A 62 -14.93 -0.69 -4.63
C LEU A 62 -16.37 -0.18 -4.76
N CYS A 63 -16.73 0.35 -5.93
CA CYS A 63 -18.03 0.92 -6.24
C CYS A 63 -18.65 0.22 -7.46
N ALA A 64 -19.83 -0.37 -7.31
CA ALA A 64 -20.62 -0.93 -8.42
C ALA A 64 -19.83 -1.83 -9.40
N GLY A 65 -18.91 -2.65 -8.88
CA GLY A 65 -18.07 -3.55 -9.69
C GLY A 65 -16.79 -2.92 -10.26
N ALA A 66 -16.57 -1.62 -10.06
CA ALA A 66 -15.34 -0.92 -10.43
C ALA A 66 -14.48 -0.59 -9.19
N VAL A 67 -13.17 -0.65 -9.35
CA VAL A 67 -12.20 -0.24 -8.33
C VAL A 67 -11.68 1.14 -8.71
N THR A 68 -11.79 2.10 -7.80
CA THR A 68 -11.36 3.48 -8.03
C THR A 68 -10.38 3.93 -6.95
N LEU A 69 -9.35 4.66 -7.36
CA LEU A 69 -8.39 5.28 -6.47
C LEU A 69 -8.79 6.75 -6.27
N VAL A 70 -8.98 7.15 -5.01
CA VAL A 70 -9.62 8.43 -4.66
C VAL A 70 -8.81 9.12 -3.56
N PRO A 71 -8.46 10.41 -3.70
CA PRO A 71 -7.85 11.16 -2.62
C PRO A 71 -8.86 11.38 -1.49
N GLU A 72 -8.37 11.49 -0.25
CA GLU A 72 -9.21 11.65 0.94
C GLU A 72 -10.29 12.74 0.82
N ALA A 73 -9.95 13.89 0.22
CA ALA A 73 -10.89 14.99 0.02
C ALA A 73 -12.15 14.59 -0.78
N LYS A 74 -12.06 13.56 -1.63
CA LYS A 74 -13.14 13.07 -2.49
C LYS A 74 -13.79 11.80 -1.94
N LEU A 75 -13.26 11.21 -0.86
CA LEU A 75 -13.74 9.94 -0.29
C LEU A 75 -15.19 10.03 0.19
N ALA A 76 -15.53 11.03 1.01
CA ALA A 76 -16.88 11.17 1.56
C ALA A 76 -17.94 11.31 0.45
N ARG A 77 -17.60 12.04 -0.63
CA ARG A 77 -18.47 12.17 -1.81
C ARG A 77 -18.63 10.84 -2.55
N CYS A 78 -17.56 10.06 -2.66
CA CYS A 78 -17.57 8.74 -3.29
C CYS A 78 -18.46 7.76 -2.52
N LEU A 79 -18.30 7.69 -1.19
CA LEU A 79 -19.08 6.80 -0.32
C LEU A 79 -20.57 7.16 -0.28
N ARG A 80 -20.91 8.46 -0.31
CA ARG A 80 -22.32 8.89 -0.41
C ARG A 80 -22.97 8.49 -1.72
N ARG A 81 -22.21 8.53 -2.84
CA ARG A 81 -22.70 8.14 -4.16
C ARG A 81 -22.96 6.64 -4.25
N TRP A 82 -22.18 5.84 -3.53
CA TRP A 82 -22.26 4.38 -3.57
C TRP A 82 -22.34 3.79 -2.15
N PRO A 83 -23.52 3.83 -1.51
CA PRO A 83 -23.72 3.24 -0.18
C PRO A 83 -23.35 1.75 -0.19
N GLY A 84 -22.66 1.28 0.85
CA GLY A 84 -22.19 -0.11 0.95
C GLY A 84 -20.86 -0.40 0.23
N SER A 85 -20.22 0.60 -0.37
CA SER A 85 -18.87 0.46 -0.92
C SER A 85 -17.86 0.11 0.16
N ARG A 86 -16.88 -0.74 -0.18
CA ARG A 86 -15.74 -1.05 0.69
C ARG A 86 -14.58 -0.14 0.32
N ALA A 87 -13.97 0.49 1.33
CA ALA A 87 -12.80 1.34 1.17
C ALA A 87 -11.67 0.90 2.09
N HIS A 88 -10.43 1.10 1.64
CA HIS A 88 -9.24 0.99 2.48
C HIS A 88 -8.18 1.98 2.03
N ILE A 89 -7.24 2.29 2.92
CA ILE A 89 -6.11 3.16 2.61
C ILE A 89 -5.18 2.43 1.62
N TYR A 90 -4.92 3.09 0.50
CA TYR A 90 -3.97 2.65 -0.51
C TYR A 90 -2.58 3.21 -0.22
N ALA A 91 -2.50 4.52 0.06
CA ALA A 91 -1.26 5.22 0.30
C ALA A 91 -1.42 6.37 1.31
N VAL A 92 -0.31 6.74 1.93
CA VAL A 92 -0.15 7.89 2.84
C VAL A 92 1.05 8.73 2.42
N LEU A 93 0.91 10.04 2.61
CA LEU A 93 1.89 11.04 2.25
C LEU A 93 1.58 12.35 2.99
N THR A 94 2.55 13.24 3.15
CA THR A 94 2.36 14.55 3.79
C THR A 94 1.69 15.56 2.87
N SER A 95 2.01 15.53 1.57
CA SER A 95 1.55 16.51 0.58
C SER A 95 0.14 16.23 0.09
N ARG A 96 -0.66 17.30 -0.02
CA ARG A 96 -2.01 17.25 -0.59
C ARG A 96 -1.93 17.32 -2.11
N THR A 97 -1.65 16.18 -2.74
CA THR A 97 -1.70 16.03 -4.20
C THR A 97 -2.99 15.33 -4.64
N GLU A 98 -3.57 15.80 -5.74
CA GLU A 98 -4.66 15.11 -6.44
C GLU A 98 -4.16 14.29 -7.65
N ASP A 99 -2.86 14.34 -7.94
CA ASP A 99 -2.27 13.58 -9.04
C ASP A 99 -1.97 12.14 -8.61
N SER A 100 -2.64 11.18 -9.24
CA SER A 100 -2.41 9.75 -9.00
C SER A 100 -1.05 9.26 -9.49
N ASN A 101 -0.35 10.03 -10.34
CA ASN A 101 0.97 9.65 -10.84
C ASN A 101 1.99 9.48 -9.72
N VAL A 102 1.90 10.25 -8.64
CA VAL A 102 2.83 10.11 -7.50
C VAL A 102 2.73 8.73 -6.86
N ILE A 103 1.54 8.15 -6.84
CA ILE A 103 1.27 6.81 -6.30
C ILE A 103 1.78 5.75 -7.25
N CYS A 104 1.54 5.95 -8.55
CA CYS A 104 2.05 5.07 -9.59
C CYS A 104 3.58 4.99 -9.55
N LEU A 105 4.26 6.13 -9.40
CA LEU A 105 5.71 6.20 -9.30
C LEU A 105 6.24 5.50 -8.04
N ALA A 106 5.58 5.69 -6.89
CA ALA A 106 5.95 5.01 -5.64
C ALA A 106 5.89 3.47 -5.77
N ASP A 107 4.86 2.94 -6.45
CA ASP A 107 4.77 1.51 -6.73
C ASP A 107 5.77 1.07 -7.80
N ALA A 108 6.08 1.93 -8.78
CA ALA A 108 7.00 1.63 -9.88
C ALA A 108 8.44 1.43 -9.42
N VAL A 109 8.94 2.27 -8.51
CA VAL A 109 10.26 2.09 -7.87
C VAL A 109 10.36 0.71 -7.22
N SER A 110 9.23 0.22 -6.71
CA SER A 110 9.15 -1.07 -6.05
C SER A 110 9.02 -2.25 -7.04
N LEU A 111 8.77 -2.04 -8.34
CA LEU A 111 8.55 -3.10 -9.34
C LEU A 111 9.80 -3.93 -9.67
N CYS A 112 11.01 -3.40 -9.41
CA CYS A 112 12.25 -4.15 -9.62
C CYS A 112 12.31 -5.46 -8.80
N ASN A 113 11.46 -5.62 -7.78
CA ASN A 113 11.30 -6.83 -6.96
C ASN A 113 9.95 -7.58 -7.16
N SER A 114 9.29 -7.39 -8.31
CA SER A 114 7.92 -7.85 -8.63
C SER A 114 7.63 -9.35 -8.43
N GLN A 115 8.66 -10.19 -8.40
CA GLN A 115 8.51 -11.64 -8.28
C GLN A 115 7.94 -12.08 -6.91
N ARG A 116 8.02 -11.23 -5.87
CA ARG A 116 7.60 -11.55 -4.50
C ARG A 116 6.18 -11.12 -4.13
N ASP A 117 5.43 -10.42 -4.99
CA ASP A 117 4.09 -9.92 -4.65
C ASP A 117 3.09 -11.03 -4.29
N VAL A 118 3.24 -12.17 -4.97
CA VAL A 118 2.38 -13.35 -4.73
C VAL A 118 2.55 -13.87 -3.30
N CYS A 119 3.71 -13.68 -2.68
CA CYS A 119 3.98 -14.12 -1.31
C CYS A 119 3.10 -13.42 -0.27
N TYR A 120 2.68 -12.19 -0.57
CA TYR A 120 1.92 -11.33 0.35
C TYR A 120 0.43 -11.20 -0.05
N SER A 121 0.03 -11.90 -1.10
CA SER A 121 -1.33 -11.94 -1.62
C SER A 121 -2.22 -12.89 -0.83
N SER A 122 -3.50 -12.56 -0.73
CA SER A 122 -4.54 -13.46 -0.19
C SER A 122 -4.80 -14.67 -1.10
N VAL A 123 -4.50 -14.55 -2.40
CA VAL A 123 -4.71 -15.60 -3.38
C VAL A 123 -3.35 -16.19 -3.76
N LYS A 124 -3.20 -17.49 -3.50
CA LYS A 124 -1.98 -18.25 -3.79
C LYS A 124 -2.25 -19.27 -4.91
N PRO A 125 -2.01 -18.89 -6.18
CA PRO A 125 -2.17 -19.82 -7.29
C PRO A 125 -1.09 -20.91 -7.25
N ALA A 126 -1.52 -22.16 -7.05
CA ALA A 126 -0.62 -23.32 -6.91
C ALA A 126 0.35 -23.49 -8.10
N LYS A 127 -0.10 -23.20 -9.33
CA LYS A 127 0.70 -23.37 -10.55
C LYS A 127 1.65 -22.21 -10.87
N ALA A 128 1.42 -21.01 -10.33
CA ALA A 128 2.22 -19.84 -10.67
C ALA A 128 3.45 -19.67 -9.76
N LEU A 129 3.42 -20.24 -8.56
CA LEU A 129 4.57 -20.24 -7.64
C LEU A 129 5.72 -21.13 -8.15
N ALA A 130 5.40 -22.26 -8.80
CA ALA A 130 6.40 -23.21 -9.30
C ALA A 130 7.31 -22.63 -10.40
N LYS A 131 6.76 -21.83 -11.34
CA LYS A 131 7.54 -21.27 -12.47
C LYS A 131 8.44 -20.08 -12.11
N ARG A 132 8.28 -19.48 -10.93
CA ARG A 132 9.01 -18.26 -10.55
C ARG A 132 10.16 -18.50 -9.56
N CYS A 133 10.27 -19.71 -9.02
CA CYS A 133 11.33 -20.09 -8.07
C CYS A 133 12.44 -20.93 -8.72
N ASP A 134 12.46 -21.08 -10.05
CA ASP A 134 13.62 -21.67 -10.74
C ASP A 134 14.74 -20.62 -10.81
N SER A 135 15.55 -20.57 -9.75
CA SER A 135 16.87 -19.91 -9.74
C SER A 135 17.83 -20.48 -10.80
N SER A 136 17.46 -21.60 -11.44
CA SER A 136 18.23 -22.33 -12.44
C SER A 136 18.25 -21.67 -13.83
N LEU A 137 17.38 -20.68 -14.09
CA LEU A 137 17.32 -19.99 -15.39
C LEU A 137 18.38 -18.89 -15.59
N TYR A 138 19.16 -18.56 -14.56
CA TYR A 138 20.31 -17.64 -14.65
C TYR A 138 21.68 -18.35 -14.49
N ALA A 139 21.71 -19.68 -14.53
CA ALA A 139 22.93 -20.47 -14.48
C ALA A 139 23.31 -21.01 -15.87
N LEU A 140 23.60 -20.12 -16.81
CA LEU A 140 24.32 -20.33 -18.08
C LEU A 140 25.02 -18.99 -18.37
N ASP A 141 26.32 -18.80 -18.52
CA ASP A 141 27.51 -19.64 -18.63
C ASP A 141 28.68 -18.86 -18.00
N SER A 142 29.64 -19.52 -17.36
CA SER A 142 30.99 -19.01 -17.08
C SER A 142 32.00 -20.10 -17.38
#